data_AF-A0AAD2JJ57-F1
#
_entry.id   AF-A0AAD2JJ57-F1
#
_cell.length_a   1.000
_cell.length_b   1.000
_cell.length_c   1.000
_cell.angle_alpha   90.00
_cell.angle_beta   90.00
_cell.angle_gamma   90.00
#
_symmetry.space_group_name_H-M   'P 1'
#
loop_
_entity.id
_entity.type
_entity.pdbx_description
1 polymer ?
#
loop_
_entity_poly.entity_id
_entity_poly.type
_entity_poly.pdbx_seq_one_letter_code
_entity_poly.pdbx_strand_id
1 'polypeptide(L)'
;MNALRLIFVFGLMAESTVAWSPAKQQYFRQETGLAMSGSLHGQDSCFLPLKQLDQDYFAPRIIQIAGAYPGLTKEEFMAVSSEPAAPEGQWTYDFSDPDGPQLGTVALDGGSVVAACEDPVAIIAEHTSLAVPLPDAITEPVDLIVLVDRAATHFAERRFLLIEENGELVIGAFETKQDLPAGCEILGQVQLCQIPWLPSMKKTKTGFMEVDEYF
;
A
#
# COMPACT_ATOMS: atom_id res chain seq x y z
N MET A 1 -25.74 -44.67 58.15
CA MET A 1 -26.05 -46.10 58.35
C MET A 1 -26.95 -46.55 57.21
N ASN A 2 -26.50 -47.55 56.43
CA ASN A 2 -27.28 -48.53 55.65
C ASN A 2 -28.21 -47.97 54.54
N ALA A 3 -28.27 -48.48 53.31
CA ALA A 3 -27.70 -49.69 52.75
C ALA A 3 -27.64 -49.58 51.22
N LEU A 4 -26.64 -50.25 50.65
CA LEU A 4 -26.63 -50.76 49.28
C LEU A 4 -27.93 -51.50 48.95
N ARG A 5 -28.39 -51.36 47.71
CA ARG A 5 -29.01 -52.49 46.99
C ARG A 5 -28.55 -52.53 45.54
N LEU A 6 -27.71 -53.53 45.31
CA LEU A 6 -27.32 -54.12 44.04
C LEU A 6 -28.54 -54.81 43.42
N ILE A 7 -28.85 -54.55 42.15
CA ILE A 7 -29.67 -55.45 41.33
C ILE A 7 -28.91 -55.64 40.00
N PHE A 8 -28.40 -56.85 39.83
CA PHE A 8 -27.95 -57.38 38.55
C PHE A 8 -29.17 -57.87 37.77
N VAL A 9 -29.33 -57.43 36.53
CA VAL A 9 -30.12 -58.15 35.52
C VAL A 9 -29.27 -58.24 34.25
N PHE A 10 -28.96 -59.48 33.88
CA PHE A 10 -28.39 -59.86 32.59
C PHE A 10 -29.41 -59.59 31.47
N GLY A 11 -28.99 -58.96 30.38
CA GLY A 11 -29.83 -58.74 29.20
C GLY A 11 -29.01 -58.46 27.95
N LEU A 12 -28.86 -59.51 27.15
CA LEU A 12 -28.52 -59.60 25.72
C LEU A 12 -27.49 -58.61 25.10
N MET A 13 -26.40 -59.22 24.64
CA MET A 13 -25.57 -58.75 23.53
C MET A 13 -26.43 -58.58 22.26
N ALA A 14 -26.46 -57.38 21.71
CA ALA A 14 -26.79 -57.14 20.31
C ALA A 14 -25.73 -56.19 19.74
N GLU A 15 -24.84 -56.75 18.92
CA GLU A 15 -23.94 -55.98 18.08
C GLU A 15 -24.77 -55.16 17.09
N SER A 16 -24.84 -53.84 17.29
CA SER A 16 -25.35 -52.93 16.28
C SER A 16 -24.20 -52.41 15.43
N THR A 17 -23.98 -53.05 14.30
CA THR A 17 -23.21 -52.52 13.17
C THR A 17 -23.93 -51.31 12.60
N VAL A 18 -23.67 -50.12 13.15
CA VAL A 18 -24.13 -48.87 12.52
C VAL A 18 -23.13 -48.50 11.44
N ALA A 19 -23.53 -48.82 10.21
CA ALA A 19 -22.86 -48.49 8.98
C ALA A 19 -22.54 -46.99 8.91
N TRP A 20 -21.28 -46.69 8.57
CA TRP A 20 -20.85 -45.35 8.16
C TRP A 20 -21.59 -45.00 6.87
N SER A 21 -22.60 -44.15 6.96
CA SER A 21 -23.23 -43.54 5.78
C SER A 21 -22.42 -42.31 5.42
N PRO A 22 -21.83 -42.21 4.21
CA PRO A 22 -21.25 -40.96 3.77
C PRO A 22 -22.37 -39.93 3.73
N ALA A 23 -22.16 -38.80 4.41
CA ALA A 23 -23.07 -37.67 4.36
C ALA A 23 -23.30 -37.30 2.90
N LYS A 24 -24.55 -37.39 2.44
CA LYS A 24 -24.97 -36.78 1.17
C LYS A 24 -24.65 -35.30 1.28
N GLN A 25 -23.58 -34.86 0.62
CA GLN A 25 -23.40 -33.46 0.26
C GLN A 25 -24.59 -33.07 -0.62
N GLN A 26 -25.65 -32.56 0.03
CA GLN A 26 -26.73 -31.90 -0.67
C GLN A 26 -26.17 -30.58 -1.19
N TYR A 27 -25.75 -30.60 -2.46
CA TYR A 27 -25.55 -29.38 -3.22
C TYR A 27 -26.91 -28.68 -3.35
N PHE A 28 -27.10 -27.61 -2.57
CA PHE A 28 -28.15 -26.63 -2.84
C PHE A 28 -27.81 -25.95 -4.17
N ARG A 29 -28.38 -26.46 -5.28
CA ARG A 29 -28.38 -25.74 -6.55
C ARG A 29 -29.51 -24.71 -6.47
N GLN A 30 -29.16 -23.49 -6.07
CA GLN A 30 -30.06 -22.36 -6.21
C GLN A 30 -30.17 -22.04 -7.71
N GLU A 31 -31.32 -22.30 -8.33
CA GLU A 31 -31.60 -21.88 -9.71
C GLU A 31 -31.72 -20.36 -9.74
N THR A 32 -30.62 -19.67 -10.04
CA THR A 32 -30.64 -18.25 -10.32
C THR A 32 -31.30 -18.05 -11.69
N GLY A 33 -32.52 -17.50 -11.72
CA GLY A 33 -33.33 -17.26 -12.92
C GLY A 33 -32.78 -16.22 -13.90
N LEU A 34 -31.47 -16.03 -13.95
CA LEU A 34 -30.79 -15.28 -15.00
C LEU A 34 -30.43 -16.26 -16.12
N ALA A 35 -30.69 -15.91 -17.38
CA ALA A 35 -30.18 -16.66 -18.52
C ALA A 35 -28.65 -16.55 -18.53
N MET A 36 -27.98 -17.46 -17.82
CA MET A 36 -26.54 -17.51 -17.69
C MET A 36 -25.92 -17.93 -19.03
N SER A 37 -25.09 -17.06 -19.59
CA SER A 37 -24.21 -17.43 -20.70
C SER A 37 -23.02 -18.20 -20.12
N GLY A 38 -23.00 -19.53 -20.30
CA GLY A 38 -21.87 -20.40 -19.91
C GLY A 38 -21.95 -21.02 -18.50
N SER A 39 -20.86 -21.70 -18.09
CA SER A 39 -20.75 -22.37 -16.79
C SER A 39 -19.98 -21.52 -15.76
N LEU A 40 -20.33 -21.66 -14.48
CA LEU A 40 -19.66 -20.96 -13.37
C LEU A 40 -18.33 -21.63 -12.94
N HIS A 41 -17.57 -20.95 -12.08
CA HIS A 41 -16.38 -21.50 -11.41
C HIS A 41 -16.67 -22.90 -10.85
N GLY A 42 -15.95 -23.91 -11.35
CA GLY A 42 -16.09 -25.29 -10.88
C GLY A 42 -17.37 -26.00 -11.33
N GLN A 43 -18.18 -25.41 -12.22
CA GLN A 43 -19.32 -26.08 -12.86
C GLN A 43 -18.93 -26.54 -14.26
N ASP A 44 -18.90 -27.86 -14.50
CA ASP A 44 -18.84 -28.54 -15.80
C ASP A 44 -17.80 -27.99 -16.82
N SER A 45 -16.83 -27.21 -16.36
CA SER A 45 -15.88 -26.45 -17.16
C SER A 45 -14.58 -26.24 -16.35
N CYS A 46 -14.15 -24.99 -16.13
CA CYS A 46 -12.88 -24.66 -15.47
C CYS A 46 -13.04 -23.94 -14.13
N PHE A 47 -11.94 -23.90 -13.37
CA PHE A 47 -11.80 -23.09 -12.17
C PHE A 47 -11.19 -21.73 -12.52
N LEU A 48 -11.69 -20.67 -11.90
CA LEU A 48 -11.04 -19.37 -11.92
C LEU A 48 -9.66 -19.48 -11.26
N PRO A 49 -8.61 -18.86 -11.83
CA PRO A 49 -7.34 -18.73 -11.15
C PRO A 49 -7.53 -17.83 -9.94
N LEU A 50 -7.33 -18.39 -8.74
CA LEU A 50 -7.42 -17.65 -7.49
C LEU A 50 -6.01 -17.38 -6.97
N LYS A 51 -5.77 -16.14 -6.55
CA LYS A 51 -4.60 -15.76 -5.76
C LYS A 51 -5.11 -15.11 -4.49
N GLN A 52 -4.77 -15.70 -3.35
CA GLN A 52 -4.99 -15.09 -2.05
C GLN A 52 -3.77 -14.24 -1.69
N LEU A 53 -4.00 -13.09 -1.06
CA LEU A 53 -2.94 -12.25 -0.52
C LEU A 53 -2.42 -12.85 0.79
N ASP A 54 -1.13 -12.66 1.06
CA ASP A 54 -0.52 -13.04 2.33
C ASP A 54 -1.06 -12.17 3.47
N GLN A 55 -1.00 -12.65 4.71
CA GLN A 55 -1.58 -11.92 5.85
C GLN A 55 -0.84 -10.61 6.17
N ASP A 56 0.46 -10.58 5.92
CA ASP A 56 1.38 -9.46 6.08
C ASP A 56 1.59 -8.68 4.77
N TYR A 57 0.73 -8.91 3.78
CA TYR A 57 0.80 -8.21 2.51
C TYR A 57 0.45 -6.73 2.67
N PHE A 58 1.39 -5.85 2.31
CA PHE A 58 1.12 -4.43 2.12
C PHE A 58 0.55 -4.21 0.72
N ALA A 59 -0.68 -3.71 0.66
CA ALA A 59 -1.27 -3.30 -0.61
C ALA A 59 -0.55 -2.08 -1.20
N PRO A 60 -0.35 -2.02 -2.53
CA PRO A 60 -0.04 -0.79 -3.23
C PRO A 60 -1.04 0.31 -2.87
N ARG A 61 -0.58 1.56 -2.82
CA ARG A 61 -1.43 2.72 -2.55
C ARG A 61 -1.57 3.60 -3.79
N ILE A 62 -2.80 3.99 -4.08
CA ILE A 62 -3.12 5.01 -5.09
C ILE A 62 -3.06 6.35 -4.38
N ILE A 63 -2.17 7.23 -4.83
CA ILE A 63 -1.85 8.50 -4.16
C ILE A 63 -2.06 9.63 -5.16
N GLN A 64 -2.72 10.69 -4.71
CA GLN A 64 -2.95 11.87 -5.54
C GLN A 64 -1.67 12.67 -5.75
N ILE A 65 -1.52 13.19 -6.97
CA ILE A 65 -0.39 14.02 -7.37
C ILE A 65 -0.77 15.48 -7.15
N ALA A 66 -0.02 16.17 -6.30
CA ALA A 66 -0.21 17.60 -6.04
C ALA A 66 0.23 18.49 -7.20
N GLY A 67 1.27 18.09 -7.92
CA GLY A 67 1.80 18.81 -9.09
C GLY A 67 3.28 18.57 -9.30
N ALA A 68 3.90 19.44 -10.09
CA ALA A 68 5.31 19.36 -10.45
C ALA A 68 6.17 20.32 -9.60
N TYR A 69 7.35 19.85 -9.19
CA TYR A 69 8.38 20.59 -8.50
C TYR A 69 9.60 20.78 -9.42
N PRO A 70 10.20 21.98 -9.46
CA PRO A 70 9.87 23.20 -8.70
C PRO A 70 8.65 23.94 -9.25
N GLY A 71 8.09 24.86 -8.45
CA GLY A 71 6.97 25.72 -8.85
C GLY A 71 5.60 25.32 -8.29
N LEU A 72 5.51 24.17 -7.61
CA LEU A 72 4.32 23.76 -6.85
C LEU A 72 4.01 24.77 -5.74
N THR A 73 2.76 25.20 -5.66
CA THR A 73 2.28 26.09 -4.59
C THR A 73 1.77 25.30 -3.38
N LYS A 74 1.73 25.96 -2.21
CA LYS A 74 1.12 25.37 -1.01
C LYS A 74 -0.36 25.06 -1.22
N GLU A 75 -1.08 25.94 -1.91
CA GLU A 75 -2.50 25.75 -2.19
C GLU A 75 -2.76 24.48 -3.00
N GLU A 76 -1.97 24.25 -4.05
CA GLU A 76 -2.04 23.02 -4.87
C GLU A 76 -1.69 21.77 -4.03
N PHE A 77 -0.64 21.86 -3.21
CA PHE A 77 -0.23 20.77 -2.32
C PHE A 77 -1.29 20.41 -1.26
N MET A 78 -2.01 21.41 -0.75
CA MET A 78 -3.06 21.21 0.26
C MET A 78 -4.41 20.85 -0.35
N ALA A 79 -4.63 21.09 -1.65
CA ALA A 79 -5.89 20.82 -2.32
C ALA A 79 -6.16 19.33 -2.57
N VAL A 80 -5.12 18.49 -2.62
CA VAL A 80 -5.28 17.05 -2.86
C VAL A 80 -5.79 16.31 -1.62
N SER A 81 -6.64 15.33 -1.84
CA SER A 81 -7.13 14.41 -0.80
C SER A 81 -6.26 13.16 -0.72
N SER A 82 -6.28 12.53 0.45
CA SER A 82 -5.59 11.25 0.69
C SER A 82 -6.54 10.24 1.31
N GLU A 83 -6.36 8.98 0.92
CA GLU A 83 -7.14 7.84 1.42
C GLU A 83 -6.28 7.00 2.37
N PRO A 84 -6.87 6.42 3.43
CA PRO A 84 -6.12 5.61 4.40
C PRO A 84 -5.51 4.35 3.74
N ALA A 85 -4.44 3.83 4.34
CA ALA A 85 -3.84 2.57 3.91
C ALA A 85 -4.81 1.40 4.08
N ALA A 86 -4.70 0.39 3.20
CA ALA A 86 -5.38 -0.88 3.39
C ALA A 86 -4.84 -1.56 4.66
N PRO A 87 -5.69 -2.23 5.46
CA PRO A 87 -5.19 -3.18 6.45
C PRO A 87 -4.33 -4.26 5.79
N GLU A 88 -3.36 -4.81 6.52
CA GLU A 88 -2.50 -5.90 6.03
C GLU A 88 -3.34 -7.09 5.53
N GLY A 89 -2.92 -7.66 4.40
CA GLY A 89 -3.63 -8.75 3.73
C GLY A 89 -4.93 -8.36 3.03
N GLN A 90 -5.28 -7.08 3.02
CA GLN A 90 -6.41 -6.53 2.27
C GLN A 90 -5.94 -5.75 1.04
N TRP A 91 -6.90 -5.29 0.23
CA TRP A 91 -6.68 -4.42 -0.92
C TRP A 91 -7.54 -3.17 -0.78
N THR A 92 -7.06 -2.08 -1.37
CA THR A 92 -7.80 -0.83 -1.54
C THR A 92 -8.13 -0.64 -3.01
N TYR A 93 -9.14 0.17 -3.27
CA TYR A 93 -9.53 0.60 -4.60
C TYR A 93 -9.95 2.05 -4.52
N ASP A 94 -9.70 2.78 -5.60
CA ASP A 94 -10.15 4.16 -5.76
C ASP A 94 -11.13 4.22 -6.93
N PHE A 95 -12.19 5.01 -6.76
CA PHE A 95 -13.09 5.36 -7.84
C PHE A 95 -12.78 6.80 -8.22
N SER A 96 -11.96 6.96 -9.26
CA SER A 96 -11.63 8.28 -9.77
C SER A 96 -12.90 9.00 -10.20
N ASP A 97 -13.17 10.16 -9.60
CA ASP A 97 -14.30 11.01 -9.97
C ASP A 97 -13.97 11.71 -11.29
N PRO A 98 -14.67 11.38 -12.40
CA PRO A 98 -14.37 11.96 -13.71
C PRO A 98 -14.63 13.47 -13.78
N ASP A 99 -15.47 14.01 -12.89
CA ASP A 99 -15.81 15.42 -12.83
C ASP A 99 -15.02 16.18 -11.74
N GLY A 100 -14.20 15.45 -10.97
CA GLY A 100 -13.39 15.99 -9.89
C GLY A 100 -12.12 16.69 -10.39
N PRO A 101 -11.60 17.71 -9.66
CA PRO A 101 -10.31 18.31 -9.96
C PRO A 101 -9.19 17.31 -9.59
N GLN A 102 -8.81 16.45 -10.53
CA GLN A 102 -7.70 15.52 -10.36
C GLN A 102 -6.59 15.86 -11.37
N LEU A 103 -5.43 16.29 -10.88
CA LEU A 103 -4.21 16.37 -11.70
C LEU A 103 -3.78 14.97 -12.16
N GLY A 104 -3.93 14.00 -11.26
CA GLY A 104 -3.69 12.58 -11.53
C GLY A 104 -3.41 11.81 -10.24
N THR A 105 -3.27 10.50 -10.39
CA THR A 105 -2.88 9.59 -9.31
C THR A 105 -1.71 8.72 -9.73
N VAL A 106 -0.87 8.33 -8.77
CA VAL A 106 0.20 7.36 -8.97
C VAL A 106 -0.04 6.16 -8.05
N ALA A 107 0.14 4.95 -8.58
CA ALA A 107 0.21 3.75 -7.76
C ALA A 107 1.65 3.56 -7.28
N LEU A 108 1.86 3.62 -5.97
CA LEU A 108 3.12 3.25 -5.35
C LEU A 108 3.06 1.80 -4.87
N ASP A 109 4.19 1.12 -5.01
CA ASP A 109 4.31 -0.28 -4.63
C ASP A 109 3.99 -0.49 -3.15
N GLY A 110 3.47 -1.69 -2.86
CA GLY A 110 3.21 -2.11 -1.49
C GLY A 110 4.50 -2.21 -0.69
N GLY A 111 4.55 -1.53 0.45
CA GLY A 111 5.69 -1.56 1.36
C GLY A 111 5.36 -0.85 2.68
N SER A 112 6.08 -1.21 3.74
CA SER A 112 5.84 -0.66 5.07
C SER A 112 5.96 0.86 5.14
N VAL A 113 6.90 1.45 4.38
CA VAL A 113 7.09 2.92 4.30
C VAL A 113 5.85 3.60 3.75
N VAL A 114 5.32 3.11 2.62
CA VAL A 114 4.13 3.68 1.97
C VAL A 114 2.86 3.42 2.78
N ALA A 115 2.75 2.24 3.40
CA ALA A 115 1.64 1.88 4.28
C ALA A 115 1.61 2.69 5.58
N ALA A 116 2.77 3.07 6.11
CA ALA A 116 2.89 3.84 7.36
C ALA A 116 2.61 5.34 7.20
N CYS A 117 2.56 5.87 5.97
CA CYS A 117 2.22 7.28 5.74
C CYS A 117 0.76 7.54 6.13
N GLU A 118 0.51 8.48 7.03
CA GLU A 118 -0.84 8.79 7.49
C GLU A 118 -1.61 9.62 6.45
N ASP A 119 -0.97 10.67 5.92
CA ASP A 119 -1.56 11.55 4.90
C ASP A 119 -0.59 11.71 3.70
N PRO A 120 -0.43 10.67 2.87
CA PRO A 120 0.50 10.69 1.75
C PRO A 120 0.02 11.57 0.59
N VAL A 121 0.96 12.29 0.00
CA VAL A 121 0.82 13.07 -1.24
C VAL A 121 2.04 12.84 -2.14
N ALA A 122 1.79 12.72 -3.45
CA ALA A 122 2.86 12.59 -4.43
C ALA A 122 3.18 13.94 -5.09
N ILE A 123 4.46 14.19 -5.32
CA ILE A 123 4.99 15.32 -6.08
C ILE A 123 5.84 14.75 -7.22
N ILE A 124 5.69 15.29 -8.43
CA ILE A 124 6.59 14.95 -9.55
C ILE A 124 7.75 15.93 -9.51
N ALA A 125 8.98 15.46 -9.40
CA ALA A 125 10.15 16.33 -9.33
C ALA A 125 11.23 15.89 -10.32
N GLU A 126 11.89 16.83 -10.98
CA GLU A 126 13.08 16.50 -11.77
C GLU A 126 14.25 16.11 -10.85
N HIS A 127 14.99 15.06 -11.21
CA HIS A 127 16.15 14.61 -10.43
C HIS A 127 17.22 15.71 -10.25
N THR A 128 17.37 16.58 -11.25
CA THR A 128 18.29 17.73 -11.23
C THR A 128 17.89 18.75 -10.17
N SER A 129 16.59 19.03 -10.02
CA SER A 129 16.05 19.96 -9.01
C SER A 129 16.23 19.46 -7.59
N LEU A 130 16.33 18.13 -7.40
CA LEU A 130 16.60 17.50 -6.11
C LEU A 130 18.07 17.09 -5.93
N ALA A 131 18.93 17.40 -6.91
CA ALA A 131 20.33 16.98 -6.95
C ALA A 131 20.51 15.45 -6.73
N VAL A 132 19.55 14.64 -7.16
CA VAL A 132 19.64 13.18 -7.11
C VAL A 132 20.63 12.73 -8.20
N PRO A 133 21.76 12.11 -7.84
CA PRO A 133 22.77 11.74 -8.82
C PRO A 133 22.27 10.58 -9.68
N LEU A 134 22.29 10.77 -11.01
CA LEU A 134 22.03 9.72 -11.99
C LEU A 134 23.29 9.43 -12.82
N PRO A 135 23.43 8.23 -13.40
CA PRO A 135 24.54 7.92 -14.30
C PRO A 135 24.71 8.94 -15.43
N ASP A 136 25.96 9.33 -15.74
CA ASP A 136 26.31 10.31 -16.79
C ASP A 136 25.75 10.00 -18.19
N ALA A 137 25.38 8.75 -18.45
CA ALA A 137 24.71 8.33 -19.69
C ALA A 137 23.28 8.89 -19.84
N ILE A 138 22.69 9.39 -18.76
CA ILE A 138 21.39 10.05 -18.75
C ILE A 138 21.63 11.55 -18.89
N THR A 139 21.34 12.07 -20.09
CA THR A 139 21.55 13.49 -20.41
C THR A 139 20.29 14.33 -20.23
N GLU A 140 19.12 13.69 -20.31
CA GLU A 140 17.83 14.35 -20.18
C GLU A 140 17.34 14.34 -18.73
N PRO A 141 16.63 15.39 -18.28
CA PRO A 141 15.91 15.37 -17.03
C PRO A 141 14.98 14.16 -16.91
N VAL A 142 15.10 13.45 -15.80
CA VAL A 142 14.24 12.34 -15.38
C VAL A 142 13.32 12.80 -14.27
N ASP A 143 12.03 12.55 -14.44
CA ASP A 143 11.00 12.75 -13.43
C ASP A 143 11.06 11.67 -12.35
N LEU A 144 10.95 12.12 -11.10
CA LEU A 144 10.92 11.32 -9.90
C LEU A 144 9.54 11.45 -9.25
N ILE A 145 9.07 10.36 -8.64
CA ILE A 145 7.91 10.43 -7.75
C ILE A 145 8.41 10.61 -6.32
N VAL A 146 8.09 11.76 -5.73
CA VAL A 146 8.42 12.10 -4.34
C VAL A 146 7.17 11.91 -3.49
N LEU A 147 7.22 10.99 -2.55
CA LEU A 147 6.17 10.76 -1.58
C LEU A 147 6.43 11.59 -0.32
N VAL A 148 5.49 12.48 0.00
CA VAL A 148 5.50 13.28 1.22
C VAL A 148 4.36 12.83 2.12
N ASP A 149 4.65 12.60 3.40
CA ASP A 149 3.62 12.45 4.42
C ASP A 149 3.31 13.81 5.05
N ARG A 150 2.11 14.35 4.76
CA ARG A 150 1.65 15.64 5.27
C ARG A 150 1.35 15.63 6.77
N ALA A 151 1.10 14.47 7.37
CA ALA A 151 0.89 14.38 8.81
C ALA A 151 2.20 14.61 9.60
N ALA A 152 3.35 14.41 8.96
CA ALA A 152 4.67 14.54 9.56
C ALA A 152 5.19 15.99 9.50
N THR A 153 4.56 16.92 10.23
CA THR A 153 4.87 18.37 10.18
C THR A 153 5.93 18.84 11.19
N HIS A 154 6.72 17.92 11.74
CA HIS A 154 7.78 18.25 12.71
C HIS A 154 9.17 18.11 12.07
N PHE A 155 10.12 18.88 12.59
CA PHE A 155 11.52 18.74 12.21
C PHE A 155 12.04 17.35 12.63
N ALA A 156 12.72 16.68 11.70
CA ALA A 156 13.42 15.42 11.93
C ALA A 156 14.81 15.49 11.28
N GLU A 157 15.84 15.18 12.05
CA GLU A 157 17.21 15.11 11.54
C GLU A 157 17.34 13.96 10.53
N ARG A 158 18.26 14.11 9.57
CA ARG A 158 18.52 13.11 8.51
C ARG A 158 17.28 12.76 7.67
N ARG A 159 16.33 13.70 7.55
CA ARG A 159 15.14 13.59 6.69
C ARG A 159 15.07 14.79 5.76
N PHE A 160 14.58 14.54 4.56
CA PHE A 160 14.13 15.62 3.67
C PHE A 160 12.75 16.08 4.13
N LEU A 161 12.59 17.40 4.22
CA LEU A 161 11.36 18.08 4.60
C LEU A 161 10.82 18.82 3.39
N LEU A 162 9.50 18.85 3.26
CA LEU A 162 8.83 19.83 2.41
C LEU A 162 8.49 21.03 3.29
N ILE A 163 9.07 22.18 2.98
CA ILE A 163 8.82 23.43 3.70
C ILE A 163 8.21 24.48 2.78
N GLU A 164 7.43 25.38 3.35
CA GLU A 164 7.08 26.64 2.70
C GLU A 164 8.03 27.74 3.19
N GLU A 165 8.68 28.41 2.25
CA GLU A 165 9.53 29.57 2.50
C GLU A 165 9.15 30.68 1.52
N ASN A 166 8.76 31.85 2.03
CA ASN A 166 8.43 33.03 1.22
C ASN A 166 7.36 32.78 0.12
N GLY A 167 6.44 31.84 0.35
CA GLY A 167 5.39 31.45 -0.60
C GLY A 167 5.83 30.43 -1.65
N GLU A 168 7.06 29.92 -1.58
CA GLU A 168 7.57 28.85 -2.43
C GLU A 168 7.74 27.56 -1.62
N LEU A 169 7.44 26.43 -2.25
CA LEU A 169 7.73 25.13 -1.66
C LEU A 169 9.17 24.72 -1.95
N VAL A 170 9.87 24.28 -0.92
CA VAL A 170 11.27 23.84 -0.99
C VAL A 170 11.38 22.44 -0.38
N ILE A 171 12.07 21.53 -1.09
CA ILE A 171 12.42 20.21 -0.58
C ILE A 171 13.89 20.25 -0.16
N GLY A 172 14.17 20.01 1.12
CA GLY A 172 15.53 20.09 1.66
C GLY A 172 15.74 19.29 2.94
N ALA A 173 16.98 18.88 3.18
CA ALA A 173 17.40 18.27 4.43
C ALA A 173 18.25 19.28 5.22
N PHE A 174 18.07 19.29 6.54
CA PHE A 174 18.72 20.23 7.44
C PHE A 174 19.37 19.46 8.60
N GLU A 175 20.60 19.81 8.97
CA GLU A 175 21.34 19.10 10.01
C GLU A 175 20.70 19.32 11.38
N THR A 176 20.33 20.57 11.67
CA THR A 176 19.71 20.97 12.93
C THR A 176 18.47 21.82 12.68
N LYS A 177 17.59 21.91 13.68
CA LYS A 177 16.38 22.75 13.60
C LYS A 177 16.72 24.23 13.38
N GLN A 178 17.89 24.67 13.81
CA GLN A 178 18.38 26.04 13.66
C GLN A 178 18.75 26.38 12.21
N ASP A 179 19.02 25.37 11.38
CA ASP A 179 19.35 25.55 9.96
C ASP A 179 18.10 25.76 9.09
N LEU A 180 16.90 25.54 9.64
CA LEU A 180 15.65 25.86 8.95
C LEU A 180 15.55 27.37 8.67
N PRO A 181 15.10 27.76 7.47
CA PRO A 181 14.89 29.16 7.16
C PRO A 181 13.95 29.85 8.16
N ALA A 182 14.25 31.11 8.49
CA ALA A 182 13.50 31.83 9.50
C ALA A 182 12.04 32.03 9.06
N GLY A 183 11.10 31.52 9.87
CA GLY A 183 9.67 31.65 9.60
C GLY A 183 9.11 30.67 8.57
N CYS A 184 9.87 29.65 8.16
CA CYS A 184 9.33 28.59 7.31
C CYS A 184 8.30 27.73 8.06
N GLU A 185 7.39 27.13 7.31
CA GLU A 185 6.46 26.12 7.80
C GLU A 185 6.83 24.74 7.25
N ILE A 186 6.86 23.71 8.10
CA ILE A 186 7.07 22.33 7.64
C ILE A 186 5.72 21.75 7.25
N LEU A 187 5.54 21.43 5.97
CA LEU A 187 4.30 20.89 5.42
C LEU A 187 4.28 19.36 5.38
N GLY A 188 5.43 18.72 5.56
CA GLY A 188 5.53 17.26 5.63
C GLY A 188 6.96 16.76 5.55
N GLN A 189 7.12 15.44 5.68
CA GLN A 189 8.39 14.75 5.52
C GLN A 189 8.39 13.89 4.26
N VAL A 190 9.47 13.92 3.50
CA VAL A 190 9.67 13.02 2.36
C VAL A 190 9.97 11.62 2.88
N GLN A 191 9.11 10.66 2.52
CA GLN A 191 9.21 9.27 2.97
C GLN A 191 9.87 8.36 1.93
N LEU A 192 9.64 8.65 0.65
CA LEU A 192 10.15 7.84 -0.46
C LEU A 192 10.38 8.74 -1.68
N CYS A 193 11.45 8.45 -2.43
CA CYS A 193 11.67 9.01 -3.76
C CYS A 193 11.88 7.84 -4.73
N GLN A 194 11.01 7.71 -5.72
CA GLN A 194 11.02 6.62 -6.68
C GLN A 194 11.47 7.12 -8.05
N ILE A 195 12.50 6.46 -8.58
CA ILE A 195 13.05 6.71 -9.92
C ILE A 195 12.40 5.69 -10.88
N PRO A 196 12.01 6.08 -12.11
CA PRO A 196 11.55 5.13 -13.11
C PRO A 196 12.66 4.14 -13.48
N TRP A 197 12.29 3.01 -14.09
CA TRP A 197 13.29 2.11 -14.64
C TRP A 197 14.03 2.79 -15.80
N LEU A 198 15.35 2.92 -15.68
CA LEU A 198 16.22 3.47 -16.71
C LEU A 198 17.12 2.36 -17.28
N PRO A 199 17.21 2.19 -18.61
CA PRO A 199 18.03 1.13 -19.23
C PRO A 199 19.52 1.15 -18.84
N SER A 200 20.05 2.35 -18.57
CA SER A 200 21.42 2.58 -18.12
C SER A 200 21.67 2.13 -16.68
N MET A 201 20.63 2.13 -15.84
CA MET A 201 20.65 1.64 -14.46
C MET A 201 20.44 0.11 -14.42
N LYS A 202 21.25 -0.64 -15.17
CA LYS A 202 21.26 -2.11 -15.06
C LYS A 202 21.46 -2.47 -13.58
N LYS A 203 20.69 -3.44 -13.09
CA LYS A 203 20.84 -4.00 -11.74
C LYS A 203 22.32 -4.35 -11.51
N THR A 204 23.04 -3.50 -10.80
CA THR A 204 24.19 -3.95 -10.03
C THR A 204 23.65 -4.97 -9.04
N LYS A 205 24.39 -6.05 -8.78
CA LYS A 205 23.99 -7.07 -7.79
C LYS A 205 23.73 -6.49 -6.40
N THR A 206 24.19 -5.27 -6.17
CA THR A 206 23.93 -4.42 -5.03
C THR A 206 22.92 -3.38 -5.49
N GLY A 207 21.66 -3.51 -5.06
CA GLY A 207 20.73 -2.39 -5.11
C GLY A 207 21.35 -1.23 -4.33
N PHE A 208 21.00 0.01 -4.68
CA PHE A 208 21.39 1.23 -3.98
C PHE A 208 20.79 1.33 -2.57
N MET A 209 21.03 0.31 -1.73
CA MET A 209 20.98 0.34 -0.27
C MET A 209 22.38 0.55 0.32
N GLU A 210 23.45 0.52 -0.49
CA GLU A 210 24.84 0.63 -0.05
C GLU A 210 25.39 2.06 -0.21
N VAL A 211 24.83 3.03 0.53
CA VAL A 211 25.64 4.13 1.11
C VAL A 211 25.24 4.37 2.58
N ASP A 212 24.65 3.35 3.21
CA ASP A 212 24.35 3.34 4.63
C ASP A 212 25.43 2.60 5.40
N GLU A 213 26.62 3.20 5.47
CA GLU A 213 27.59 2.87 6.52
C GLU A 213 27.22 3.54 7.88
N TYR A 214 26.06 4.22 7.96
CA TYR A 214 25.64 4.97 9.15
C TYR A 214 24.17 4.80 9.54
N PHE A 215 23.61 3.60 9.38
CA PHE A 215 22.39 3.20 10.11
C PHE A 215 22.75 2.29 11.28
#